data_AF-A0AAN8IB31-F1
#
_entry.id   AF-A0AAN8IB31-F1
#
_cell.length_a   1.000
_cell.length_b   1.000
_cell.length_c   1.000
_cell.angle_alpha   90.00
_cell.angle_beta   90.00
_cell.angle_gamma   90.00
#
_symmetry.space_group_name_H-M   'P 1'
#
loop_
_entity.id
_entity.type
_entity.pdbx_description
1 polymer ?
#
loop_
_entity_poly.entity_id
_entity_poly.type
_entity_poly.pdbx_seq_one_letter_code
_entity_poly.pdbx_strand_id
1 'polypeptide(L)'
;MGRELQKRKNRSSRPRVKPKVLGRTKAGKKKVNFLGNETIAQNWDRGLTLEQNYKRLGLSTKLNSSIAGPRKIKGRSEAIPLQHDSLAIKANNLQATTKPQEVRVERDPDTGRILRVVQPDADQVNNNPLDDPLNDLSDDESDLEEAENSNNIVSQLEAQAAQEAEIEAKRKRPRLQSSREEEWIAKLVEAHGDDITAMSRDRKLNTMQQSQGDIARRVKKWKQKHG
;
A
#
# COMPACT_ATOMS: atom_id res chain seq x y z
N MET A 1 12.96 -20.89 -44.54
CA MET A 1 13.82 -19.90 -45.25
C MET A 1 13.24 -19.54 -46.63
N GLY A 2 11.95 -19.16 -46.70
CA GLY A 2 11.22 -19.08 -47.98
C GLY A 2 10.93 -17.67 -48.50
N ARG A 3 11.16 -16.60 -47.72
CA ARG A 3 10.70 -15.26 -48.07
C ARG A 3 11.66 -14.59 -49.05
N GLU A 4 11.21 -14.31 -50.26
CA GLU A 4 12.03 -13.72 -51.34
C GLU A 4 12.67 -12.38 -50.96
N LEU A 5 11.95 -11.55 -50.18
CA LEU A 5 12.48 -10.31 -49.63
C LEU A 5 13.69 -10.51 -48.72
N GLN A 6 13.71 -11.59 -47.92
CA GLN A 6 14.88 -11.93 -47.10
C GLN A 6 16.04 -12.42 -47.96
N LYS A 7 15.78 -13.20 -49.02
CA LYS A 7 16.81 -13.62 -49.99
C LYS A 7 17.42 -12.42 -50.72
N ARG A 8 16.59 -11.47 -51.20
CA ARG A 8 17.05 -10.22 -51.83
C ARG A 8 17.88 -9.36 -50.87
N LYS A 9 17.44 -9.24 -49.61
CA LYS A 9 18.19 -8.53 -48.56
C LYS A 9 19.55 -9.16 -48.30
N ASN A 10 19.63 -10.49 -48.23
CA ASN A 10 20.90 -11.20 -48.02
C ASN A 10 21.85 -11.14 -49.24
N ARG A 11 21.31 -11.04 -50.46
CA ARG A 11 22.10 -10.90 -51.71
C ARG A 11 22.60 -9.49 -51.95
N SER A 12 21.89 -8.47 -51.49
CA SER A 12 22.40 -7.11 -51.57
C SER A 12 23.63 -6.98 -50.67
N SER A 13 24.76 -6.53 -51.21
CA SER A 13 26.04 -6.32 -50.50
C SER A 13 25.98 -5.20 -49.42
N ARG A 14 24.77 -4.82 -49.01
CA ARG A 14 24.51 -3.79 -48.01
C ARG A 14 24.71 -4.38 -46.62
N PRO A 15 25.35 -3.66 -45.68
CA PRO A 15 25.54 -4.14 -44.33
C PRO A 15 24.19 -4.37 -43.64
N ARG A 16 24.04 -5.51 -42.97
CA ARG A 16 22.83 -5.84 -42.23
C ARG A 16 22.70 -4.90 -41.02
N VAL A 17 21.72 -4.01 -41.05
CA VAL A 17 21.32 -3.21 -39.88
C VAL A 17 20.83 -4.16 -38.78
N LYS A 18 21.60 -4.27 -37.71
CA LYS A 18 21.22 -4.97 -36.48
C LYS A 18 20.80 -3.91 -35.46
N PRO A 19 19.59 -4.00 -34.87
CA PRO A 19 19.23 -3.09 -33.79
C PRO A 19 20.20 -3.29 -32.64
N LYS A 20 20.68 -2.19 -32.05
CA LYS A 20 21.43 -2.25 -30.79
C LYS A 20 20.50 -2.83 -29.74
N VAL A 21 20.94 -3.87 -29.06
CA VAL A 21 20.15 -4.51 -28.00
C VAL A 21 20.23 -3.64 -26.75
N LEU A 22 19.37 -2.62 -26.71
CA LEU A 22 19.20 -1.74 -25.57
C LEU A 22 18.64 -2.55 -24.38
N GLY A 23 19.09 -2.22 -23.17
CA GLY A 23 18.62 -2.88 -21.94
C GLY A 23 19.19 -4.29 -21.67
N ARG A 24 20.19 -4.75 -22.43
CA ARG A 24 20.94 -5.97 -22.11
C ARG A 24 22.43 -5.70 -21.90
N THR A 25 23.05 -6.53 -21.07
CA THR A 25 24.51 -6.59 -20.86
C THR A 25 25.19 -7.25 -22.06
N LYS A 26 26.52 -7.11 -22.16
CA LYS A 26 27.32 -7.81 -23.19
C LYS A 26 27.12 -9.33 -23.14
N ALA A 27 26.86 -9.88 -21.95
CA ALA A 27 26.55 -11.30 -21.72
C ALA A 27 25.09 -11.69 -22.03
N GLY A 28 24.26 -10.78 -22.59
CA GLY A 28 22.87 -11.07 -22.97
C GLY A 28 21.84 -11.06 -21.82
N LYS A 29 22.28 -10.86 -20.57
CA LYS A 29 21.40 -10.69 -19.40
C LYS A 29 20.68 -9.34 -19.44
N LYS A 30 19.43 -9.29 -18.98
CA LYS A 30 18.66 -8.04 -18.84
C LYS A 30 19.35 -7.12 -17.82
N LYS A 31 19.49 -5.84 -18.14
CA LYS A 31 19.97 -4.82 -17.20
C LYS A 31 18.86 -4.51 -16.19
N VAL A 32 19.24 -4.40 -14.92
CA VAL A 32 18.34 -3.93 -13.85
C VAL A 32 18.38 -2.42 -13.85
N ASN A 33 17.22 -1.78 -13.83
CA ASN A 33 17.07 -0.34 -13.75
C ASN A 33 16.61 0.00 -12.32
N PHE A 34 17.37 0.82 -11.61
CA PHE A 34 17.08 1.19 -10.21
C PHE A 34 16.26 2.47 -10.06
N LEU A 35 15.80 3.06 -11.17
CA LEU A 35 14.93 4.25 -11.21
C LEU A 35 15.43 5.48 -10.41
N GLY A 36 16.75 5.55 -10.13
CA GLY A 36 17.34 6.64 -9.35
C GLY A 36 17.52 6.32 -7.86
N ASN A 37 17.12 5.13 -7.41
CA ASN A 37 17.38 4.69 -6.03
C ASN A 37 18.82 4.18 -5.90
N GLU A 38 19.66 4.99 -5.26
CA GLU A 38 21.09 4.69 -5.06
C GLU A 38 21.33 3.63 -3.98
N THR A 39 20.54 3.64 -2.90
CA THR A 39 20.69 2.71 -1.76
C THR A 39 20.42 1.27 -2.18
N ILE A 40 19.41 1.03 -3.02
CA ILE A 40 19.15 -0.29 -3.62
C ILE A 40 20.24 -0.65 -4.62
N ALA A 41 20.69 0.31 -5.45
CA ALA A 41 21.70 0.05 -6.48
C ALA A 41 23.06 -0.39 -5.89
N GLN A 42 23.47 0.21 -4.76
CA GLN A 42 24.70 -0.14 -4.04
C GLN A 42 24.63 -1.55 -3.44
N ASN A 43 23.47 -1.95 -2.93
CA ASN A 43 23.28 -3.23 -2.25
C ASN A 43 22.77 -4.36 -3.19
N TRP A 44 22.78 -4.14 -4.51
CA TRP A 44 22.28 -5.10 -5.48
C TRP A 44 23.34 -6.09 -5.97
N ASP A 45 23.20 -7.37 -5.62
CA ASP A 45 24.04 -8.43 -6.18
C ASP A 45 23.51 -8.90 -7.55
N ARG A 46 24.37 -8.86 -8.58
CA ARG A 46 24.02 -9.32 -9.95
C ARG A 46 24.11 -10.84 -10.10
N GLY A 47 24.70 -11.55 -9.13
CA GLY A 47 24.77 -13.01 -9.08
C GLY A 47 23.48 -13.66 -8.60
N LEU A 48 22.72 -12.96 -7.77
CA LEU A 48 21.49 -13.45 -7.16
C LEU A 48 20.25 -13.20 -8.05
N THR A 49 19.20 -13.98 -7.80
CA THR A 49 17.89 -13.74 -8.41
C THR A 49 17.21 -12.52 -7.78
N LEU A 50 16.24 -11.92 -8.49
CA LEU A 50 15.46 -10.80 -7.98
C LEU A 50 14.83 -11.14 -6.63
N GLU A 51 14.20 -12.32 -6.49
CA GLU A 51 13.58 -12.76 -5.23
C GLU A 51 14.59 -12.92 -4.09
N GLN A 52 15.81 -13.39 -4.37
CA GLN A 52 16.85 -13.50 -3.35
C GLN A 52 17.39 -12.13 -2.92
N ASN A 53 17.58 -11.20 -3.85
CA ASN A 53 18.05 -9.85 -3.52
C ASN A 53 17.04 -9.10 -2.67
N TYR A 54 15.77 -9.07 -3.08
CA TYR A 54 14.73 -8.38 -2.31
C TYR A 54 14.60 -8.99 -0.91
N LYS A 55 14.61 -10.33 -0.79
CA LYS A 55 14.66 -10.99 0.53
C LYS A 55 15.87 -10.59 1.36
N ARG A 56 17.06 -10.51 0.77
CA ARG A 56 18.29 -10.05 1.44
C ARG A 56 18.21 -8.59 1.89
N LEU A 57 17.51 -7.75 1.12
CA LEU A 57 17.28 -6.34 1.44
C LEU A 57 16.18 -6.15 2.50
N GLY A 58 15.45 -7.21 2.89
CA GLY A 58 14.28 -7.09 3.76
C GLY A 58 13.03 -6.58 3.04
N LEU A 59 13.00 -6.62 1.71
CA LEU A 59 11.87 -6.18 0.88
C LEU A 59 11.09 -7.37 0.32
N SER A 60 9.77 -7.23 0.22
CA SER A 60 8.93 -8.21 -0.45
C SER A 60 8.99 -8.03 -1.97
N THR A 61 8.93 -9.14 -2.72
CA THR A 61 8.85 -9.09 -4.20
C THR A 61 7.44 -9.12 -4.74
N LYS A 62 6.54 -9.76 -4.00
CA LYS A 62 5.14 -9.97 -4.35
C LYS A 62 4.33 -9.67 -3.09
N LEU A 63 3.22 -8.96 -3.28
CA LEU A 63 2.30 -8.61 -2.19
C LEU A 63 1.45 -9.81 -1.75
N ASN A 64 1.16 -10.74 -2.67
CA ASN A 64 0.37 -11.93 -2.41
C ASN A 64 1.26 -13.18 -2.36
N SER A 65 0.77 -14.23 -1.68
CA SER A 65 1.41 -15.55 -1.67
C SER A 65 1.70 -16.04 -3.08
N SER A 66 2.93 -16.49 -3.34
CA SER A 66 3.29 -17.00 -4.66
C SER A 66 2.51 -18.28 -4.96
N ILE A 67 1.89 -18.34 -6.14
CA ILE A 67 1.12 -19.51 -6.64
C ILE A 67 1.96 -20.80 -6.60
N ALA A 68 3.27 -20.68 -6.83
CA ALA A 68 4.21 -21.76 -6.62
C ALA A 68 4.88 -21.60 -5.27
N GLY A 69 5.00 -22.69 -4.50
CA GLY A 69 5.67 -22.70 -3.20
C GLY A 69 7.09 -22.13 -3.24
N PRO A 70 7.63 -21.73 -2.07
CA PRO A 70 8.93 -21.07 -2.01
C PRO A 70 10.03 -21.94 -2.62
N ARG A 71 10.85 -21.35 -3.49
CA ARG A 71 12.01 -22.04 -4.06
C ARG A 71 13.02 -22.34 -2.95
N LYS A 72 13.23 -23.61 -2.63
CA LYS A 72 14.30 -24.05 -1.71
C LYS A 72 15.65 -23.63 -2.28
N ILE A 73 16.44 -22.91 -1.49
CA ILE A 73 17.81 -22.53 -1.87
C ILE A 73 18.69 -23.77 -1.65
N LYS A 74 19.37 -24.23 -2.70
CA LYS A 74 20.27 -25.37 -2.62
C LYS A 74 21.46 -25.03 -1.70
N GLY A 75 21.59 -25.73 -0.57
CA GLY A 75 22.68 -25.53 0.40
C GLY A 75 22.28 -24.92 1.75
N ARG A 76 21.00 -24.57 1.99
CA ARG A 76 20.50 -24.21 3.32
C ARG A 76 19.82 -25.44 3.93
N SER A 77 20.51 -26.10 4.86
CA SER A 77 19.93 -27.18 5.67
C SER A 77 18.73 -26.66 6.45
N GLU A 78 17.70 -27.49 6.52
CA GLU A 78 16.37 -27.24 7.06
C GLU A 78 16.44 -27.00 8.57
N ALA A 79 16.13 -25.79 9.05
CA ALA A 79 15.77 -25.47 10.44
C ALA A 79 15.39 -23.98 10.61
N ILE A 80 14.58 -23.42 9.73
CA ILE A 80 13.81 -22.22 10.09
C ILE A 80 12.37 -22.61 9.80
N PRO A 81 11.50 -22.74 10.82
CA PRO A 81 10.08 -22.95 10.56
C PRO A 81 9.66 -21.85 9.60
N LEU A 82 9.09 -22.24 8.46
CA LEU A 82 8.52 -21.30 7.52
C LEU A 82 7.41 -20.59 8.30
N GLN A 83 7.73 -19.44 8.90
CA GLN A 83 6.74 -18.50 9.38
C GLN A 83 5.84 -18.26 8.18
N HIS A 84 4.66 -18.85 8.28
CA HIS A 84 3.62 -18.61 7.30
C HIS A 84 3.31 -17.12 7.43
N ASP A 85 3.21 -16.44 6.30
CA ASP A 85 2.83 -15.03 6.29
C ASP A 85 1.49 -14.91 7.02
N SER A 86 1.49 -14.35 8.24
CA SER A 86 0.31 -14.29 9.12
C SER A 86 -0.83 -13.46 8.49
N LEU A 87 -0.51 -12.66 7.47
CA LEU A 87 -1.44 -11.88 6.68
C LEU A 87 -1.99 -12.64 5.45
N ALA A 88 -1.47 -13.82 5.15
CA ALA A 88 -1.94 -14.62 4.04
C ALA A 88 -3.29 -15.27 4.39
N ILE A 89 -4.36 -14.75 3.80
CA ILE A 89 -5.72 -15.30 3.90
C ILE A 89 -5.71 -16.73 3.33
N LYS A 90 -5.66 -17.74 4.21
CA LYS A 90 -5.81 -19.14 3.83
C LYS A 90 -7.26 -19.36 3.42
N ALA A 91 -7.51 -19.58 2.13
CA ALA A 91 -8.84 -19.82 1.56
C ALA A 91 -9.57 -21.06 2.14
N ASN A 92 -8.91 -21.86 2.98
CA ASN A 92 -9.44 -23.10 3.52
C ASN A 92 -10.30 -22.92 4.79
N ASN A 93 -10.42 -21.72 5.37
CA ASN A 93 -11.13 -21.54 6.65
C ASN A 93 -12.63 -21.22 6.54
N LEU A 94 -13.22 -21.31 5.34
CA LEU A 94 -14.65 -21.07 5.12
C LEU A 94 -15.51 -22.33 5.30
N GLN A 95 -14.90 -23.47 5.67
CA GLN A 95 -15.59 -24.74 5.90
C GLN A 95 -15.23 -25.31 7.27
N ALA A 96 -15.34 -24.52 8.33
CA ALA A 96 -15.41 -25.09 9.67
C ALA A 96 -16.73 -25.88 9.78
N THR A 97 -16.67 -27.19 9.56
CA THR A 97 -17.80 -28.10 9.82
C THR A 97 -17.99 -28.15 11.33
N THR A 98 -18.85 -27.28 11.87
CA THR A 98 -19.22 -27.30 13.29
C THR A 98 -19.85 -28.66 13.61
N LYS A 99 -19.16 -29.50 14.40
CA LYS A 99 -19.71 -30.78 14.84
C LYS A 99 -20.83 -30.49 15.86
N PRO A 100 -22.06 -31.00 15.68
CA PRO A 100 -23.12 -30.77 16.66
C PRO A 100 -22.72 -31.45 17.99
N GLN A 101 -22.64 -30.66 19.07
CA GLN A 101 -22.32 -31.15 20.41
C GLN A 101 -23.56 -31.08 21.30
N GLU A 102 -23.85 -32.17 21.99
CA GLU A 102 -24.95 -32.23 22.96
C GLU A 102 -24.48 -31.73 24.32
N VAL A 103 -25.22 -30.80 24.93
CA VAL A 103 -24.87 -30.22 26.24
C VAL A 103 -26.08 -30.26 27.16
N ARG A 104 -25.85 -30.58 28.44
CA ARG A 104 -26.91 -30.59 29.46
C ARG A 104 -27.17 -29.17 29.95
N VAL A 105 -28.43 -28.77 29.94
CA VAL A 105 -28.85 -27.41 30.33
C VAL A 105 -29.83 -27.50 31.49
N GLU A 106 -29.46 -26.92 32.63
CA GLU A 106 -30.34 -26.75 33.77
C GLU A 106 -31.16 -25.47 33.60
N ARG A 107 -32.49 -25.60 33.65
CA ARG A 107 -33.45 -24.51 33.49
C ARG A 107 -34.25 -24.32 34.77
N ASP A 108 -34.53 -23.06 35.07
CA ASP A 108 -35.40 -22.65 36.18
C ASP A 108 -36.84 -23.14 35.91
N PRO A 109 -37.47 -23.89 36.83
CA PRO A 109 -38.75 -24.56 36.57
C PRO A 109 -39.91 -23.60 36.28
N ASP A 110 -39.91 -22.41 36.86
CA ASP A 110 -41.05 -21.48 36.77
C ASP A 110 -40.93 -20.52 35.58
N THR A 111 -39.70 -20.14 35.20
CA THR A 111 -39.46 -19.10 34.19
C THR A 111 -38.86 -19.65 32.89
N GLY A 112 -38.37 -20.89 32.89
CA GLY A 112 -37.70 -21.51 31.74
C GLY A 112 -36.35 -20.87 31.38
N ARG A 113 -35.86 -19.93 32.18
CA ARG A 113 -34.57 -19.27 31.97
C ARG A 113 -33.43 -20.26 32.24
N ILE A 114 -32.41 -20.23 31.38
CA ILE A 114 -31.23 -21.10 31.50
C ILE A 114 -30.38 -20.60 32.68
N LEU A 115 -30.17 -21.45 33.68
CA LEU A 115 -29.36 -21.14 34.86
C LEU A 115 -27.92 -21.62 34.68
N ARG A 116 -27.72 -22.85 34.19
CA ARG A 116 -26.39 -23.43 34.03
C ARG A 116 -26.31 -24.36 32.83
N VAL A 117 -25.20 -24.27 32.10
CA VAL A 117 -24.84 -25.19 31.03
C VAL A 117 -23.71 -26.08 31.55
N VAL A 118 -23.96 -27.39 31.67
CA VAL A 118 -23.02 -28.37 32.21
C VAL A 118 -22.41 -29.14 31.04
N GLN A 119 -21.15 -28.84 30.74
CA GLN A 119 -20.36 -29.57 29.74
C GLN A 119 -19.58 -30.70 30.44
N PRO A 120 -19.58 -31.94 29.91
CA PRO A 120 -18.97 -33.09 30.59
C PRO A 120 -17.44 -33.03 30.69
N ASP A 121 -16.77 -32.24 29.86
CA ASP A 121 -15.30 -32.17 29.75
C ASP A 121 -14.75 -30.79 30.15
N ALA A 122 -15.19 -30.25 31.28
CA ALA A 122 -14.85 -28.87 31.72
C ALA A 122 -13.41 -28.68 32.24
N ASP A 123 -12.62 -29.75 32.36
CA ASP A 123 -11.25 -29.69 32.91
C ASP A 123 -10.20 -29.27 31.87
N GLN A 124 -10.55 -29.28 30.58
CA GLN A 124 -9.76 -28.66 29.51
C GLN A 124 -10.46 -27.37 29.10
N VAL A 125 -9.97 -26.24 29.61
CA VAL A 125 -10.38 -24.92 29.10
C VAL A 125 -9.83 -24.79 27.69
N ASN A 126 -10.61 -25.27 26.71
CA ASN A 126 -10.35 -24.96 25.32
C ASN A 126 -10.60 -23.45 25.18
N ASN A 127 -9.54 -22.65 25.17
CA ASN A 127 -9.61 -21.19 25.02
C ASN A 127 -10.24 -20.77 23.68
N ASN A 128 -10.46 -21.73 22.76
CA ASN A 128 -11.06 -21.52 21.46
C ASN A 128 -12.24 -22.48 21.17
N PRO A 129 -13.41 -22.33 21.83
CA PRO A 129 -14.55 -23.24 21.65
C PRO A 129 -15.23 -23.12 20.27
N LEU A 130 -14.91 -22.08 19.50
CA LEU A 130 -15.48 -21.77 18.19
C LEU A 130 -14.49 -22.01 17.03
N ASP A 131 -13.28 -22.54 17.32
CA ASP A 131 -12.18 -22.63 16.36
C ASP A 131 -11.96 -21.31 15.59
N ASP A 132 -12.04 -20.18 16.32
CA ASP A 132 -11.77 -18.87 15.74
C ASP A 132 -10.28 -18.77 15.34
N PRO A 133 -9.96 -18.55 14.06
CA PRO A 133 -8.58 -18.44 13.59
C PRO A 133 -7.77 -17.33 14.26
N LEU A 134 -8.42 -16.34 14.88
CA LEU A 134 -7.72 -15.22 15.51
C LEU A 134 -7.18 -15.57 16.90
N ASN A 135 -7.69 -16.60 17.57
CA ASN A 135 -7.26 -16.96 18.93
C ASN A 135 -5.88 -17.64 18.97
N ASP A 136 -5.47 -18.27 17.86
CA ASP A 136 -4.10 -18.81 17.70
C ASP A 136 -3.06 -17.70 17.52
N LEU A 137 -3.46 -16.49 17.12
CA LEU A 137 -2.56 -15.35 16.91
C LEU A 137 -2.29 -14.57 18.20
N SER A 138 -3.12 -14.70 19.23
CA SER A 138 -2.94 -13.97 20.50
C SER A 138 -1.89 -14.57 21.42
N ASP A 139 -1.62 -15.89 21.33
CA ASP A 139 -0.64 -16.56 22.19
C ASP A 139 0.81 -16.48 21.62
N ASP A 140 0.98 -16.23 20.32
CA ASP A 140 2.27 -16.13 19.63
C ASP A 140 2.87 -14.70 19.61
N GLU A 141 2.24 -13.71 20.26
CA GLU A 141 2.71 -12.31 20.28
C GLU A 141 4.05 -12.13 21.02
N SER A 142 4.49 -13.14 21.78
CA SER A 142 5.70 -13.07 22.61
C SER A 142 6.99 -13.62 21.96
N ASP A 143 6.89 -14.42 20.89
CA ASP A 143 8.04 -15.14 20.28
C ASP A 143 8.29 -14.75 18.80
N LEU A 144 7.83 -13.57 18.37
CA LEU A 144 8.28 -12.97 17.12
C LEU A 144 9.72 -12.47 17.32
N GLU A 145 10.68 -13.41 17.31
CA GLU A 145 12.08 -13.10 17.04
C GLU A 145 12.11 -12.28 15.75
N GLU A 146 12.29 -10.97 15.91
CA GLU A 146 12.62 -10.05 14.83
C GLU A 146 13.83 -10.66 14.15
N ALA A 147 13.61 -11.35 13.04
CA ALA A 147 14.69 -11.87 12.23
C ALA A 147 15.51 -10.64 11.84
N GLU A 148 16.62 -10.43 12.53
CA GLU A 148 17.54 -9.32 12.31
C GLU A 148 18.01 -9.44 10.87
N ASN A 149 17.28 -8.78 9.97
CA ASN A 149 17.71 -8.58 8.62
C ASN A 149 18.95 -7.74 8.77
N SER A 150 20.10 -8.37 8.57
CA SER A 150 21.46 -7.89 8.87
C SER A 150 21.84 -6.54 8.26
N ASN A 151 20.93 -5.87 7.55
CA ASN A 151 21.19 -4.68 6.79
C ASN A 151 20.14 -3.61 7.16
N ASN A 152 20.62 -2.51 7.76
CA ASN A 152 19.88 -1.28 8.07
C ASN A 152 19.32 -0.52 6.84
N ILE A 153 19.12 -1.21 5.70
CA ILE A 153 18.75 -0.62 4.41
C ILE A 153 17.29 -0.18 4.41
N VAL A 154 16.39 -0.96 5.02
CA VAL A 154 14.97 -0.58 5.13
C VAL A 154 14.82 0.72 5.92
N SER A 155 15.49 0.83 7.07
CA SER A 155 15.54 2.05 7.87
C SER A 155 16.09 3.26 7.08
N GLN A 156 17.14 3.05 6.27
CA GLN A 156 17.66 4.11 5.38
C GLN A 156 16.64 4.54 4.33
N LEU A 157 15.91 3.59 3.72
CA LEU A 157 14.89 3.88 2.72
C LEU A 157 13.70 4.63 3.34
N GLU A 158 13.29 4.26 4.55
CA GLU A 158 12.24 4.95 5.30
C GLU A 158 12.66 6.38 5.64
N ALA A 159 13.90 6.58 6.10
CA ALA A 159 14.45 7.90 6.35
C ALA A 159 14.50 8.77 5.09
N GLN A 160 14.90 8.19 3.95
CA GLN A 160 14.87 8.89 2.65
C GLN A 160 13.45 9.28 2.24
N ALA A 161 12.49 8.35 2.37
CA ALA A 161 11.09 8.62 2.06
C ALA A 161 10.49 9.73 2.95
N ALA A 162 10.83 9.73 4.24
CA ALA A 162 10.42 10.79 5.17
C ALA A 162 10.98 12.16 4.76
N GLN A 163 12.27 12.23 4.43
CA GLN A 163 12.89 13.46 3.94
C GLN A 163 12.26 13.95 2.64
N GLU A 164 12.00 13.06 1.69
CA GLU A 164 11.33 13.40 0.43
C GLU A 164 9.91 13.91 0.66
N ALA A 165 9.14 13.27 1.56
CA ALA A 165 7.80 13.72 1.93
C ALA A 165 7.82 15.11 2.58
N GLU A 166 8.79 15.39 3.45
CA GLU A 166 8.97 16.72 4.05
C GLU A 166 9.34 17.77 2.99
N ILE A 167 10.25 17.45 2.08
CA ILE A 167 10.64 18.33 0.98
C ILE A 167 9.43 18.60 0.08
N GLU A 168 8.65 17.57 -0.23
CA GLU A 168 7.47 17.72 -1.07
C GLU A 168 6.39 18.55 -0.38
N ALA A 169 6.18 18.35 0.92
CA ALA A 169 5.27 19.16 1.73
C ALA A 169 5.70 20.64 1.74
N LYS A 170 7.01 20.91 1.89
CA LYS A 170 7.56 22.29 1.82
C LYS A 170 7.44 22.89 0.42
N ARG A 171 7.59 22.08 -0.63
CA ARG A 171 7.48 22.53 -2.04
C ARG A 171 6.04 22.79 -2.46
N LYS A 172 5.07 22.05 -1.92
CA LYS A 172 3.64 22.20 -2.20
C LYS A 172 3.12 23.51 -1.63
N ARG A 173 3.25 24.59 -2.41
CA ARG A 173 2.68 25.90 -2.08
C ARG A 173 1.14 25.81 -2.06
N PRO A 174 0.46 26.41 -1.06
CA PRO A 174 -0.99 26.45 -1.06
C PRO A 174 -1.53 27.22 -2.26
N ARG A 175 -2.75 26.89 -2.72
CA ARG A 175 -3.40 27.58 -3.83
C ARG A 175 -3.80 29.00 -3.41
N LEU A 176 -3.17 30.00 -4.04
CA LEU A 176 -3.42 31.43 -3.84
C LEU A 176 -4.58 31.94 -4.70
N GLN A 177 -5.15 33.07 -4.31
CA GLN A 177 -6.07 33.84 -5.15
C GLN A 177 -5.26 34.72 -6.10
N SER A 178 -5.85 35.04 -7.26
CA SER A 178 -5.25 36.01 -8.18
C SER A 178 -5.45 37.44 -7.64
N SER A 179 -4.57 38.38 -7.99
CA SER A 179 -4.65 39.77 -7.50
C SER A 179 -6.00 40.43 -7.81
N ARG A 180 -6.55 40.18 -9.01
CA ARG A 180 -7.85 40.72 -9.42
C ARG A 180 -9.02 40.11 -8.64
N GLU A 181 -8.93 38.84 -8.26
CA GLU A 181 -9.92 38.23 -7.38
C GLU A 181 -9.89 38.86 -6.00
N GLU A 182 -8.69 39.14 -5.47
CA GLU A 182 -8.54 39.81 -4.18
C GLU A 182 -9.13 41.21 -4.18
N GLU A 183 -8.88 42.01 -5.22
CA GLU A 183 -9.50 43.33 -5.40
C GLU A 183 -11.04 43.25 -5.52
N TRP A 184 -11.54 42.24 -6.24
CA TRP A 184 -12.98 42.04 -6.41
C TRP A 184 -13.66 41.67 -5.08
N ILE A 185 -13.05 40.78 -4.30
CA ILE A 185 -13.55 40.40 -2.97
C ILE A 185 -13.45 41.60 -2.03
N ALA A 186 -12.36 42.36 -2.06
CA ALA A 186 -12.20 43.56 -1.23
C ALA A 186 -13.35 44.55 -1.46
N LYS A 187 -13.73 44.80 -2.72
CA LYS A 187 -14.90 45.65 -3.06
C LYS A 187 -16.23 45.08 -2.56
N LEU A 188 -16.41 43.76 -2.64
CA LEU A 188 -17.62 43.10 -2.12
C LEU A 188 -17.72 43.21 -0.59
N VAL A 189 -16.61 43.00 0.11
CA VAL A 189 -16.52 43.12 1.57
C VAL A 189 -16.70 44.58 2.02
N GLU A 190 -16.13 45.55 1.29
CA GLU A 190 -16.34 46.97 1.55
C GLU A 190 -17.80 47.39 1.39
N ALA A 191 -18.50 46.86 0.37
CA ALA A 191 -19.89 47.21 0.08
C ALA A 191 -20.92 46.50 0.98
N HIS A 192 -20.72 45.21 1.27
CA HIS A 192 -21.72 44.35 1.95
C HIS A 192 -21.26 43.81 3.30
N GLY A 193 -20.04 44.13 3.74
CA GLY A 193 -19.47 43.63 4.99
C GLY A 193 -19.29 42.12 4.98
N ASP A 194 -20.01 41.42 5.87
CA ASP A 194 -19.97 39.97 6.03
C ASP A 194 -21.19 39.24 5.46
N ASP A 195 -22.15 39.97 4.87
CA ASP A 195 -23.36 39.36 4.31
C ASP A 195 -23.12 38.77 2.91
N ILE A 196 -22.76 37.48 2.90
CA ILE A 196 -22.51 36.70 1.68
C ILE A 196 -23.77 36.63 0.80
N THR A 197 -24.97 36.65 1.40
CA THR A 197 -26.20 36.57 0.62
C THR A 197 -26.45 37.85 -0.16
N ALA A 198 -26.16 39.00 0.44
CA ALA A 198 -26.19 40.30 -0.23
C ALA A 198 -25.14 40.39 -1.34
N MET A 199 -23.89 39.96 -1.08
CA MET A 199 -22.82 39.91 -2.09
C MET A 199 -23.20 39.09 -3.32
N SER A 200 -23.84 37.94 -3.11
CA SER A 200 -24.26 37.08 -4.21
C SER A 200 -25.34 37.70 -5.10
N ARG A 201 -26.23 38.50 -4.49
CA ARG A 201 -27.35 39.17 -5.16
C ARG A 201 -26.96 40.49 -5.82
N ASP A 202 -25.76 41.01 -5.55
CA ASP A 202 -25.27 42.25 -6.13
C ASP A 202 -24.99 42.11 -7.63
N ARG A 203 -25.88 42.65 -8.46
CA ARG A 203 -25.74 42.63 -9.93
C ARG A 203 -24.57 43.45 -10.46
N LYS A 204 -24.11 44.47 -9.73
CA LYS A 204 -23.05 45.38 -10.19
C LYS A 204 -21.67 44.84 -9.86
N LEU A 205 -21.45 44.42 -8.61
CA LEU A 205 -20.16 43.89 -8.20
C LEU A 205 -20.02 42.41 -8.59
N ASN A 206 -21.08 41.59 -8.47
CA ASN A 206 -21.06 40.18 -8.88
C ASN A 206 -21.59 40.00 -10.33
N THR A 207 -20.91 40.63 -11.30
CA THR A 207 -21.32 40.58 -12.72
C THR A 207 -21.39 39.16 -13.29
N MET A 208 -20.49 38.28 -12.83
CA MET A 208 -20.41 36.88 -13.25
C MET A 208 -21.37 35.95 -12.49
N GLN A 209 -22.24 36.50 -11.63
CA GLN A 209 -23.26 35.75 -10.90
C GLN A 209 -22.69 34.55 -10.13
N GLN A 210 -21.55 34.75 -9.48
CA GLN A 210 -20.90 33.73 -8.66
C GLN A 210 -21.83 33.28 -7.53
N SER A 211 -21.84 31.96 -7.27
CA SER A 211 -22.68 31.38 -6.22
C SER A 211 -22.24 31.80 -4.82
N GLN A 212 -23.17 31.76 -3.86
CA GLN A 212 -22.90 32.07 -2.45
C GLN A 212 -21.74 31.26 -1.87
N GLY A 213 -21.70 29.95 -2.14
CA GLY A 213 -20.62 29.08 -1.65
C GLY A 213 -19.26 29.36 -2.27
N ASP A 214 -19.22 29.91 -3.49
CA ASP A 214 -17.97 30.30 -4.14
C ASP A 214 -17.44 31.62 -3.57
N ILE A 215 -18.32 32.61 -3.39
CA ILE A 215 -18.00 33.86 -2.70
C ILE A 215 -17.54 33.58 -1.26
N ALA A 216 -18.25 32.72 -0.52
CA ALA A 216 -17.89 32.34 0.85
C ALA A 216 -16.47 31.76 0.95
N ARG A 217 -16.12 30.82 0.07
CA ARG A 217 -14.78 30.21 0.03
C ARG A 217 -13.71 31.26 -0.29
N ARG A 218 -14.01 32.18 -1.20
CA ARG A 218 -13.08 33.25 -1.59
C ARG A 218 -12.89 34.30 -0.50
N VAL A 219 -13.96 34.75 0.15
CA VAL A 219 -13.91 35.66 1.30
C VAL A 219 -13.11 35.03 2.44
N LYS A 220 -13.32 33.74 2.73
CA LYS A 220 -12.54 33.03 3.75
C LYS A 220 -11.04 33.06 3.47
N LYS A 221 -10.63 32.80 2.22
CA LYS A 221 -9.21 32.87 1.81
C LYS A 221 -8.66 34.29 1.87
N TRP A 222 -9.45 35.27 1.43
CA TRP A 222 -9.05 36.67 1.44
C TRP A 222 -8.85 37.18 2.88
N LYS A 223 -9.77 36.84 3.80
CA LYS A 223 -9.66 37.13 5.24
C LYS A 223 -8.44 36.47 5.88
N GLN A 224 -8.10 35.23 5.51
CA GLN A 224 -6.89 34.57 6.00
C GLN A 224 -5.58 35.26 5.57
N LYS A 225 -5.62 36.05 4.49
CA LYS A 225 -4.45 36.76 3.95
C LYS A 225 -4.37 38.21 4.46
N HIS A 226 -5.50 38.87 4.69
CA HIS A 226 -5.60 40.30 5.01
C HIS A 226 -6.10 40.62 6.43
N GLY A 227 -6.61 39.64 7.17
CA GLY A 227 -6.95 39.76 8.59
C GLY A 227 -5.79 39.30 9.46
#